data_AF-A0AAN2YL66-F1
#
_entry.id   AF-A0AAN2YL66-F1
#
_cell.length_a   1.000
_cell.length_b   1.000
_cell.length_c   1.000
_cell.angle_alpha   90.00
_cell.angle_beta   90.00
_cell.angle_gamma   90.00
#
_symmetry.space_group_name_H-M   'P 1'
#
loop_
_entity.id
_entity.type
_entity.pdbx_description
1 polymer ?
#
loop_
_entity_poly.entity_id
_entity_poly.type
_entity_poly.pdbx_seq_one_letter_code
_entity_poly.pdbx_strand_id
1 'polypeptide(L)'
;MARLSQEIILNMAEKIIYEKGMEKTTLYDIASNLNVTHAALYKHYRNKEDLFQKLALRWLEETSREIFAWTQDAGQTPDDALHDWLWLLADTKKKRYKTDRKMFLLYTDYIEQNEELVKNHVAHLAQKAEEVSGRTNQGNAIITAFTYFHNPYFASRWDQAGYVDLFEDVWQIVK
;
A
#
# COMPACT_ATOMS: atom_id res chain seq x y z
N MET A 1 29.87 -18.94 0.36
CA MET A 1 28.73 -18.66 -0.53
C MET A 1 27.54 -18.29 0.33
N ALA A 2 27.02 -17.06 0.24
CA ALA A 2 25.78 -16.70 0.92
C ALA A 2 24.67 -17.63 0.41
N ARG A 3 23.91 -18.27 1.31
CA ARG A 3 22.73 -19.05 0.91
C ARG A 3 21.73 -18.10 0.28
N LEU A 4 21.17 -18.50 -0.87
CA LEU A 4 20.05 -17.81 -1.48
C LEU A 4 18.92 -17.72 -0.45
N SER A 5 18.56 -16.49 -0.07
CA SER A 5 17.44 -16.23 0.85
C SER A 5 16.29 -15.60 0.10
N GLN A 6 15.09 -15.69 0.67
CA GLN A 6 13.91 -15.06 0.09
C GLN A 6 14.08 -13.54 -0.04
N GLU A 7 14.69 -12.89 0.96
CA GLU A 7 14.98 -11.45 0.94
C GLU A 7 15.96 -11.07 -0.17
N ILE A 8 17.02 -11.85 -0.39
CA ILE A 8 17.98 -11.61 -1.49
C ILE A 8 17.27 -11.66 -2.84
N ILE A 9 16.38 -12.64 -3.04
CA ILE A 9 15.59 -12.77 -4.28
C ILE A 9 14.67 -11.55 -4.44
N LEU A 10 13.92 -11.18 -3.40
CA LEU A 10 13.00 -10.05 -3.43
C LEU A 10 13.73 -8.74 -3.74
N ASN A 11 14.87 -8.47 -3.09
CA ASN A 11 15.64 -7.25 -3.29
C ASN A 11 16.22 -7.17 -4.71
N MET A 12 16.71 -8.29 -5.26
CA MET A 12 17.15 -8.32 -6.66
C MET A 12 16.00 -8.10 -7.63
N ALA A 13 14.86 -8.77 -7.38
CA ALA A 13 13.68 -8.62 -8.22
C ALA A 13 13.18 -7.18 -8.24
N GLU A 14 13.09 -6.54 -7.07
CA GLU A 14 12.69 -5.13 -6.96
C GLU A 14 13.66 -4.19 -7.69
N LYS A 15 14.98 -4.43 -7.60
CA LYS A 15 15.97 -3.67 -8.36
C LYS A 15 15.73 -3.77 -9.88
N ILE A 16 15.54 -4.99 -10.39
CA ILE A 16 15.30 -5.22 -11.83
C ILE A 16 13.96 -4.61 -12.26
N ILE A 17 12.92 -4.73 -11.43
CA ILE A 17 11.60 -4.12 -11.66
C ILE A 17 11.73 -2.60 -11.69
N TYR A 18 12.50 -2.00 -10.79
CA TYR A 18 12.78 -0.57 -10.81
C TYR A 18 13.46 -0.14 -12.11
N GLU A 19 14.34 -0.96 -12.67
CA GLU A 19 15.06 -0.63 -13.91
C GLU A 19 14.17 -0.79 -15.16
N LYS A 20 13.46 -1.92 -15.32
CA LYS A 20 12.76 -2.28 -16.58
C LYS A 20 11.27 -2.61 -16.46
N GLY A 21 10.69 -2.56 -15.26
CA GLY A 21 9.27 -2.86 -14.99
C GLY A 21 8.96 -4.35 -14.76
N MET A 22 7.77 -4.63 -14.22
CA MET A 22 7.33 -6.00 -13.90
C MET A 22 7.14 -6.88 -15.13
N GLU A 23 6.51 -6.37 -16.19
CA GLU A 23 6.22 -7.16 -17.40
C GLU A 23 7.47 -7.77 -18.03
N LYS A 24 8.54 -6.99 -18.10
CA LYS A 24 9.83 -7.38 -18.70
C LYS A 24 10.74 -8.17 -17.76
N THR A 25 10.34 -8.36 -16.51
CA THR A 25 11.14 -9.06 -15.50
C THR A 25 10.75 -10.53 -15.42
N THR A 26 11.74 -11.41 -15.46
CA THR A 26 11.57 -12.86 -15.39
C THR A 26 12.37 -13.47 -14.24
N LEU A 27 12.00 -14.68 -13.80
CA LEU A 27 12.80 -15.44 -12.84
C LEU A 27 14.22 -15.72 -13.37
N TYR A 28 14.38 -15.90 -14.68
CA TYR A 28 15.69 -16.07 -15.29
C TYR A 28 16.58 -14.83 -15.10
N ASP A 29 16.05 -13.63 -15.31
CA ASP A 29 16.79 -12.38 -15.10
C ASP A 29 17.30 -12.28 -13.66
N ILE A 30 16.45 -12.61 -12.70
CA ILE A 30 16.76 -12.55 -11.28
C ILE A 30 17.84 -13.59 -10.92
N ALA A 31 17.70 -14.83 -11.41
CA ALA A 31 18.68 -15.88 -11.21
C ALA A 31 20.06 -15.50 -11.79
N SER A 32 20.06 -14.95 -13.01
CA SER A 32 21.26 -14.50 -13.71
C SER A 32 21.98 -13.39 -12.94
N ASN A 33 21.25 -12.38 -12.44
CA ASN A 33 21.82 -11.29 -11.65
C ASN A 33 22.32 -11.74 -10.26
N LEU A 34 21.75 -12.81 -9.71
CA LEU A 34 22.22 -13.43 -8.45
C LEU A 34 23.33 -14.46 -8.65
N ASN A 35 23.75 -14.71 -9.90
CA ASN A 35 24.73 -15.73 -10.26
C ASN A 35 24.38 -17.13 -9.73
N VAL A 36 23.09 -17.48 -9.79
CA VAL A 36 22.55 -18.80 -9.41
C VAL A 36 21.86 -19.47 -10.59
N THR A 37 21.65 -20.78 -10.51
CA THR A 37 20.90 -21.50 -11.55
C THR A 37 19.43 -21.10 -11.53
N HIS A 38 18.79 -21.06 -12.71
CA HIS A 38 17.36 -20.78 -12.81
C HIS A 38 16.51 -21.75 -11.94
N ALA A 39 16.91 -23.02 -11.88
CA ALA A 39 16.29 -24.04 -11.04
C ALA A 39 16.32 -23.71 -9.53
N ALA A 40 17.28 -22.92 -9.06
CA ALA A 40 17.38 -22.55 -7.64
C ALA A 40 16.22 -21.65 -7.18
N LEU A 41 15.69 -20.78 -8.07
CA LEU A 41 14.60 -19.86 -7.73
C LEU A 41 13.27 -20.59 -7.56
N TYR A 42 13.05 -21.68 -8.31
CA TYR A 42 11.83 -22.50 -8.22
C TYR A 42 11.63 -23.17 -6.84
N LYS A 43 12.68 -23.23 -6.01
CA LYS A 43 12.56 -23.66 -4.60
C LYS A 43 11.85 -22.63 -3.72
N HIS A 44 11.81 -21.35 -4.14
CA HIS A 44 11.24 -20.25 -3.39
C HIS A 44 9.93 -19.73 -4.01
N TYR A 45 9.83 -19.72 -5.34
CA TYR A 45 8.71 -19.14 -6.09
C TYR A 45 8.38 -20.02 -7.29
N ARG A 46 7.10 -20.40 -7.47
CA ARG A 46 6.71 -21.32 -8.54
C ARG A 46 6.73 -20.63 -9.90
N ASN A 47 6.44 -19.35 -9.92
CA ASN A 47 6.40 -18.49 -11.09
C ASN A 47 6.75 -17.04 -10.69
N LYS A 48 6.77 -16.11 -11.65
CA LYS A 48 7.08 -14.69 -11.38
C LYS A 48 5.92 -13.97 -10.69
N GLU A 49 4.69 -14.44 -10.90
CA GLU A 49 3.47 -13.87 -10.33
C GLU A 49 3.46 -14.04 -8.80
N ASP A 50 3.83 -15.22 -8.29
CA ASP A 50 4.01 -15.50 -6.85
C ASP A 50 5.01 -14.52 -6.22
N LEU A 51 6.10 -14.23 -6.92
CA LEU A 51 7.13 -13.31 -6.47
C LEU A 51 6.63 -11.86 -6.46
N PHE A 52 5.95 -11.44 -7.52
CA PHE A 52 5.42 -10.08 -7.65
C PHE A 52 4.30 -9.81 -6.63
N GLN A 53 3.44 -10.78 -6.37
CA GLN A 53 2.44 -10.69 -5.32
C GLN A 53 3.10 -10.47 -3.94
N LYS A 54 4.17 -11.23 -3.63
CA LYS A 54 4.91 -11.02 -2.37
C LYS A 54 5.59 -9.65 -2.30
N LEU A 55 6.13 -9.15 -3.41
CA LEU A 55 6.72 -7.81 -3.46
C LEU A 55 5.67 -6.71 -3.23
N ALA A 56 4.53 -6.80 -3.90
CA ALA A 56 3.44 -5.85 -3.75
C ALA A 56 2.88 -5.84 -2.31
N LEU A 57 2.70 -7.03 -1.71
CA LEU A 57 2.29 -7.16 -0.31
C LEU A 57 3.33 -6.56 0.65
N ARG A 58 4.61 -6.88 0.47
CA ARG A 58 5.70 -6.31 1.28
C ARG A 58 5.69 -4.79 1.22
N TRP A 59 5.61 -4.23 0.01
CA TRP A 59 5.56 -2.78 -0.18
C TRP A 59 4.32 -2.16 0.48
N LEU A 60 3.15 -2.80 0.36
CA LEU A 60 1.91 -2.32 0.97
C LEU A 60 1.99 -2.33 2.50
N GLU A 61 2.53 -3.39 3.09
CA GLU A 61 2.74 -3.54 4.53
C GLU A 61 3.71 -2.49 5.08
N GLU A 62 4.86 -2.31 4.42
CA GLU A 62 5.87 -1.34 4.84
C GLU A 62 5.33 0.09 4.75
N THR A 63 4.65 0.43 3.65
CA THR A 63 4.13 1.78 3.43
C THR A 63 2.86 2.11 4.22
N SER A 64 2.16 1.11 4.74
CA SER A 64 0.97 1.29 5.56
C SER A 64 1.21 1.10 7.06
N ARG A 65 2.46 0.84 7.47
CA ARG A 65 2.79 0.55 8.88
C ARG A 65 2.35 1.67 9.82
N GLU A 66 2.61 2.92 9.46
CA GLU A 66 2.24 4.09 10.29
C GLU A 66 0.71 4.21 10.47
N ILE A 67 -0.06 3.92 9.42
CA ILE A 67 -1.53 3.97 9.46
C ILE A 67 -2.09 2.95 10.45
N PHE A 68 -1.56 1.72 10.45
CA PHE A 68 -2.06 0.66 11.32
C PHE A 68 -1.51 0.72 12.75
N ALA A 69 -0.27 1.21 12.91
CA ALA A 69 0.36 1.41 14.22
C ALA A 69 -0.09 2.69 14.94
N TRP A 70 -0.83 3.58 14.27
CA TRP A 70 -1.27 4.85 14.84
C TRP A 70 -2.12 4.65 16.11
N THR A 71 -1.92 5.54 17.07
CA THR A 71 -2.66 5.63 18.34
C THR A 71 -3.04 7.07 18.61
N GLN A 72 -4.23 7.27 19.19
CA GLN A 72 -4.69 8.59 19.61
C GLN A 72 -3.93 9.12 20.84
N ASP A 73 -3.85 10.44 20.96
CA ASP A 73 -3.32 11.09 22.15
C ASP A 73 -4.29 10.99 23.34
N ALA A 74 -3.75 11.04 24.55
CA ALA A 74 -4.56 10.99 25.76
C ALA A 74 -5.52 12.20 25.84
N GLY A 75 -6.82 11.92 25.88
CA GLY A 75 -7.87 12.94 26.00
C GLY A 75 -8.48 13.42 24.69
N GLN A 76 -8.05 12.89 23.53
CA GLN A 76 -8.77 13.10 22.27
C GLN A 76 -10.16 12.43 22.32
N THR A 77 -11.14 13.06 21.66
CA THR A 77 -12.43 12.41 21.44
C THR A 77 -12.32 11.37 20.32
N PRO A 78 -13.20 10.36 20.27
CA PRO A 78 -13.19 9.38 19.17
C PRO A 78 -13.37 10.02 17.78
N ASP A 79 -14.08 11.14 17.70
CA ASP A 79 -14.29 11.86 16.44
C ASP A 79 -13.02 12.59 16.01
N ASP A 80 -12.34 13.30 16.93
CA ASP A 80 -11.05 13.94 16.65
C ASP A 80 -9.99 12.90 16.27
N ALA A 81 -9.97 11.76 16.98
CA ALA A 81 -9.07 10.66 16.69
C ALA A 81 -9.32 10.05 15.29
N LEU A 82 -10.60 9.88 14.91
CA LEU A 82 -10.96 9.39 13.59
C LEU A 82 -10.54 10.38 12.50
N HIS A 83 -10.80 11.67 12.71
CA HIS A 83 -10.38 12.73 11.80
C HIS A 83 -8.88 12.69 11.53
N ASP A 84 -8.08 12.71 12.61
CA ASP A 84 -6.62 12.74 12.54
C ASP A 84 -6.06 11.46 11.87
N TRP A 85 -6.67 10.31 12.15
CA TRP A 85 -6.30 9.05 11.51
C TRP A 85 -6.65 9.01 10.01
N LEU A 86 -7.82 9.51 9.61
CA LEU A 86 -8.20 9.63 8.20
C LEU A 86 -7.28 10.59 7.45
N TRP A 87 -6.90 11.69 8.11
CA TRP A 87 -5.94 12.64 7.56
C TRP A 87 -4.55 12.00 7.40
N LEU A 88 -4.08 11.25 8.40
CA LEU A 88 -2.84 10.49 8.32
C LEU A 88 -2.86 9.50 7.16
N LEU A 89 -3.96 8.76 6.97
CA LEU A 89 -4.13 7.83 5.85
C LEU A 89 -3.96 8.57 4.50
N ALA A 90 -4.68 9.68 4.32
CA ALA A 90 -4.65 10.47 3.11
C ALA A 90 -3.24 11.05 2.83
N ASP A 91 -2.64 11.67 3.85
CA ASP A 91 -1.31 12.28 3.75
C ASP A 91 -0.20 11.23 3.53
N THR A 92 -0.28 10.06 4.16
CA THR A 92 0.68 8.96 3.94
C THR A 92 0.68 8.50 2.49
N LYS A 93 -0.50 8.28 1.89
CA LYS A 93 -0.62 7.87 0.48
C LYS A 93 -0.12 8.98 -0.45
N LYS A 94 -0.47 10.25 -0.17
CA LYS A 94 -0.01 11.42 -0.94
C LYS A 94 1.50 11.61 -0.87
N LYS A 95 2.10 11.53 0.32
CA LYS A 95 3.56 11.61 0.50
C LYS A 95 4.26 10.50 -0.25
N ARG A 96 3.76 9.26 -0.17
CA ARG A 96 4.38 8.12 -0.88
C ARG A 96 4.32 8.28 -2.40
N TYR A 97 3.21 8.79 -2.93
CA TYR A 97 3.08 9.14 -4.34
C TYR A 97 4.13 10.18 -4.79
N LYS A 98 4.52 11.11 -3.92
CA LYS A 98 5.56 12.12 -4.24
C LYS A 98 6.98 11.57 -4.13
N THR A 99 7.28 10.86 -3.05
CA THR A 99 8.66 10.47 -2.71
C THR A 99 9.13 9.24 -3.48
N ASP A 100 8.21 8.34 -3.84
CA ASP A 100 8.53 7.13 -4.60
C ASP A 100 7.49 6.88 -5.71
N ARG A 101 7.34 7.88 -6.58
CA ARG A 101 6.34 7.88 -7.66
C ARG A 101 6.36 6.60 -8.50
N LYS A 102 7.56 6.13 -8.87
CA LYS A 102 7.72 5.00 -9.79
C LYS A 102 7.21 3.71 -9.16
N MET A 103 7.67 3.38 -7.95
CA MET A 103 7.24 2.15 -7.29
C MET A 103 5.81 2.26 -6.76
N PHE A 104 5.39 3.46 -6.35
CA PHE A 104 3.99 3.72 -6.02
C PHE A 104 3.08 3.32 -7.17
N LEU A 105 3.26 3.92 -8.36
CA LEU A 105 2.41 3.63 -9.52
C LEU A 105 2.41 2.15 -9.88
N LEU A 106 3.60 1.53 -9.88
CA LEU A 106 3.76 0.13 -10.27
C LEU A 106 3.09 -0.83 -9.30
N TYR A 107 3.29 -0.70 -7.99
CA TYR A 107 2.68 -1.59 -7.02
C TYR A 107 1.19 -1.30 -6.83
N THR A 108 0.76 -0.04 -6.88
CA THR A 108 -0.67 0.28 -6.77
C THR A 108 -1.45 -0.24 -7.97
N ASP A 109 -0.90 -0.14 -9.19
CA ASP A 109 -1.53 -0.71 -10.38
C ASP A 109 -1.66 -2.23 -10.28
N TYR A 110 -0.60 -2.92 -9.82
CA TYR A 110 -0.65 -4.36 -9.58
C TYR A 110 -1.69 -4.75 -8.52
N ILE A 111 -1.76 -4.00 -7.41
CA ILE A 111 -2.69 -4.28 -6.32
C ILE A 111 -4.14 -4.05 -6.77
N GLU A 112 -4.45 -2.94 -7.43
CA GLU A 112 -5.81 -2.61 -7.89
C GLU A 112 -6.36 -3.62 -8.91
N GLN A 113 -5.48 -4.31 -9.65
CA GLN A 113 -5.86 -5.40 -10.56
C GLN A 113 -6.09 -6.75 -9.86
N ASN A 114 -5.84 -6.84 -8.55
CA ASN A 114 -6.02 -8.06 -7.76
C ASN A 114 -7.13 -7.88 -6.71
N GLU A 115 -8.32 -8.36 -7.04
CA GLU A 115 -9.54 -8.21 -6.22
C GLU A 115 -9.33 -8.64 -4.75
N GLU A 116 -8.64 -9.77 -4.53
CA GLU A 116 -8.40 -10.30 -3.20
C GLU A 116 -7.43 -9.41 -2.39
N LEU A 117 -6.41 -8.83 -3.04
CA LEU A 117 -5.50 -7.91 -2.37
C LEU A 117 -6.20 -6.59 -2.00
N VAL A 118 -7.00 -6.04 -2.91
CA VAL A 118 -7.81 -4.83 -2.65
C VAL A 118 -8.76 -5.08 -1.49
N LYS A 119 -9.53 -6.17 -1.55
CA LYS A 119 -10.50 -6.56 -0.52
C LYS A 119 -9.84 -6.67 0.85
N ASN A 120 -8.70 -7.35 0.94
CA ASN A 120 -7.98 -7.51 2.21
C ASN A 120 -7.43 -6.16 2.72
N HIS A 121 -6.92 -5.29 1.84
CA HIS A 121 -6.43 -3.97 2.23
C HIS A 121 -7.56 -3.10 2.79
N VAL A 122 -8.70 -3.01 2.10
CA VAL A 122 -9.84 -2.19 2.55
C VAL A 122 -10.47 -2.75 3.83
N ALA A 123 -10.48 -4.07 4.01
CA ALA A 123 -10.96 -4.70 5.25
C ALA A 123 -10.10 -4.29 6.45
N HIS A 124 -8.77 -4.28 6.32
CA HIS A 124 -7.88 -3.80 7.39
C HIS A 124 -8.06 -2.31 7.68
N LEU A 125 -8.25 -1.47 6.64
CA LEU A 125 -8.53 -0.05 6.84
C LEU A 125 -9.87 0.17 7.54
N ALA A 126 -10.91 -0.57 7.15
CA ALA A 126 -12.23 -0.50 7.78
C ALA A 126 -12.16 -0.91 9.25
N GLN A 127 -11.49 -2.02 9.55
CA GLN A 127 -11.28 -2.45 10.93
C GLN A 127 -10.56 -1.37 11.75
N LYS A 128 -9.47 -0.79 11.22
CA LYS A 128 -8.74 0.28 11.92
C LYS A 128 -9.59 1.52 12.14
N ALA A 129 -10.44 1.90 11.18
CA ALA A 129 -11.38 3.01 11.34
C ALA A 129 -12.37 2.75 12.50
N GLU A 130 -12.87 1.52 12.63
CA GLU A 130 -13.75 1.13 13.76
C GLU A 130 -13.01 1.13 15.09
N GLU A 131 -11.77 0.61 15.13
CA GLU A 131 -10.92 0.62 16.33
C GLU A 131 -10.63 2.04 16.84
N VAL A 132 -10.39 2.99 15.92
CA VAL A 132 -10.09 4.38 16.27
C VAL A 132 -11.34 5.14 16.72
N SER A 133 -12.45 4.97 16.00
CA SER A 133 -13.67 5.77 16.19
C SER A 133 -14.67 5.18 17.19
N GLY A 134 -14.59 3.89 17.48
CA GLY A 134 -15.61 3.15 18.23
C GLY A 134 -16.93 2.94 17.48
N ARG A 135 -16.99 3.25 16.17
CA ARG A 135 -18.20 3.16 15.35
C ARG A 135 -18.38 1.75 14.76
N THR A 136 -18.87 0.83 15.58
CA THR A 136 -19.03 -0.58 15.22
C THR A 136 -19.79 -0.78 13.90
N ASN A 137 -19.23 -1.59 13.00
CA ASN A 137 -19.76 -1.91 11.66
C ASN A 137 -19.87 -0.73 10.67
N GLN A 138 -19.31 0.44 10.99
CA GLN A 138 -19.31 1.60 10.08
C GLN A 138 -18.00 1.76 9.30
N GLY A 139 -16.96 0.96 9.58
CA GLY A 139 -15.64 1.12 8.98
C GLY A 139 -15.65 1.12 7.46
N ASN A 140 -16.39 0.18 6.85
CA ASN A 140 -16.51 0.12 5.39
C ASN A 140 -17.14 1.38 4.80
N ALA A 141 -18.18 1.91 5.42
CA ALA A 141 -18.85 3.13 4.95
C ALA A 141 -17.90 4.34 5.06
N ILE A 142 -17.16 4.45 6.17
CA ILE A 142 -16.17 5.50 6.39
C ILE A 142 -15.05 5.44 5.34
N ILE A 143 -14.42 4.28 5.16
CA ILE A 143 -13.34 4.12 4.17
C ILE A 143 -13.84 4.40 2.74
N THR A 144 -15.06 3.98 2.43
CA THR A 144 -15.66 4.24 1.12
C THR A 144 -15.94 5.73 0.92
N ALA A 145 -16.45 6.44 1.92
CA ALA A 145 -16.71 7.87 1.85
C ALA A 145 -15.43 8.68 1.54
N PHE A 146 -14.27 8.22 2.02
CA PHE A 146 -12.97 8.85 1.79
C PHE A 146 -12.20 8.29 0.59
N THR A 147 -12.82 7.50 -0.29
CA THR A 147 -12.15 6.86 -1.45
C THR A 147 -11.29 7.84 -2.26
N TYR A 148 -11.77 9.06 -2.47
CA TYR A 148 -11.04 10.09 -3.22
C TYR A 148 -9.65 10.40 -2.63
N PHE A 149 -9.47 10.26 -1.32
CA PHE A 149 -8.27 10.69 -0.60
C PHE A 149 -7.23 9.60 -0.38
N HIS A 150 -7.57 8.33 -0.67
CA HIS A 150 -6.63 7.21 -0.46
C HIS A 150 -6.51 6.26 -1.65
N ASN A 151 -7.51 6.17 -2.53
CA ASN A 151 -7.42 5.32 -3.70
C ASN A 151 -6.39 5.88 -4.71
N PRO A 152 -5.42 5.07 -5.16
CA PRO A 152 -4.29 5.52 -5.98
C PRO A 152 -4.70 6.08 -7.36
N TYR A 153 -5.88 5.74 -7.87
CA TYR A 153 -6.42 6.32 -9.10
C TYR A 153 -6.48 7.87 -9.04
N PHE A 154 -6.75 8.43 -7.87
CA PHE A 154 -6.87 9.89 -7.67
C PHE A 154 -5.53 10.56 -7.33
N ALA A 155 -4.43 9.82 -7.22
CA ALA A 155 -3.18 10.32 -6.65
C ALA A 155 -2.62 11.57 -7.35
N SER A 156 -2.79 11.66 -8.67
CA SER A 156 -2.37 12.83 -9.47
C SER A 156 -3.15 14.12 -9.18
N ARG A 157 -4.29 14.03 -8.50
CA ARG A 157 -5.19 15.14 -8.19
C ARG A 157 -4.99 15.70 -6.77
N TRP A 158 -4.27 14.99 -5.91
CA TRP A 158 -4.13 15.36 -4.50
C TRP A 158 -3.30 16.64 -4.25
N ASP A 159 -2.62 17.17 -5.25
CA ASP A 159 -1.90 18.45 -5.17
C ASP A 159 -2.69 19.65 -5.72
N GLN A 160 -3.93 19.44 -6.15
CA GLN A 160 -4.78 20.52 -6.65
C GLN A 160 -5.24 21.44 -5.51
N ALA A 161 -5.50 22.71 -5.85
CA ALA A 161 -6.10 23.66 -4.93
C ALA A 161 -7.46 23.13 -4.42
N GLY A 162 -7.77 23.40 -3.15
CA GLY A 162 -9.01 22.92 -2.51
C GLY A 162 -8.96 21.47 -2.01
N TYR A 163 -7.82 20.76 -2.09
CA TYR A 163 -7.70 19.39 -1.56
C TYR A 163 -8.02 19.30 -0.06
N VAL A 164 -7.50 20.25 0.72
CA VAL A 164 -7.71 20.30 2.18
C VAL A 164 -9.16 20.65 2.47
N ASP A 165 -9.67 21.73 1.86
CA ASP A 165 -11.06 22.17 2.05
C ASP A 165 -12.05 21.06 1.71
N LEU A 166 -11.82 20.31 0.62
CA LEU A 166 -12.66 19.17 0.24
C LEU A 166 -12.59 18.01 1.25
N PHE A 167 -11.41 17.74 1.83
CA PHE A 167 -11.29 16.74 2.90
C PHE A 167 -12.15 17.13 4.11
N GLU A 168 -12.05 18.39 4.52
CA GLU A 168 -12.84 18.93 5.62
C GLU A 168 -14.34 18.92 5.32
N ASP A 169 -14.75 19.31 4.11
CA ASP A 169 -16.15 19.29 3.68
C ASP A 169 -16.74 17.88 3.75
N VAL A 170 -15.99 16.86 3.31
CA VAL A 170 -16.39 15.45 3.41
C VAL A 170 -16.46 15.02 4.87
N TRP A 171 -15.48 15.42 5.69
CA TRP A 171 -15.46 15.16 7.13
C TRP A 171 -16.70 15.73 7.84
N GLN A 172 -17.13 16.96 7.52
CA GLN A 172 -18.32 17.56 8.14
C GLN A 172 -19.61 16.75 7.90
N ILE A 173 -19.66 15.93 6.84
CA ILE A 173 -20.82 15.10 6.49
C ILE A 173 -20.79 13.75 7.23
N VAL A 174 -19.60 13.22 7.50
CA VAL A 174 -19.41 11.86 8.04
C VAL A 174 -19.19 11.82 9.56
N LYS A 175 -18.81 12.94 10.18
CA LYS A 175 -18.59 13.04 11.62
C LYS A 175 -19.85 12.73 12.42
#